data_AF-A0A372R4Q9-F1
#
_entry.id   AF-A0A372R4Q9-F1
#
_cell.length_a   1.000
_cell.length_b   1.000
_cell.length_c   1.000
_cell.angle_alpha   90.00
_cell.angle_beta   90.00
_cell.angle_gamma   90.00
#
_symmetry.space_group_name_H-M   'P 1'
#
loop_
_entity.id
_entity.type
_entity.pdbx_description
1 polymer ?
#
loop_
_entity_poly.entity_id
_entity_poly.type
_entity_poly.pdbx_seq_one_letter_code
_entity_poly.pdbx_strand_id
1 'polypeptide(L)'
;GLKALHELGYFHKDFHSGNILLRVSEQQTSISDFGLSGPSNKQKVDARICGVLPYIAPEVLNGESYTLSSDIYSFGVIMAELSSGKPPFYDKKHDLSLALAICNGLRPEFGKGTPEIYKKLAYKCMNANSNQRPTASEL
;
A
#
# COMPACT_ATOMS: atom_id res chain seq x y z
N GLY A 1 11.54 4.28 7.38
CA GLY A 1 10.92 4.98 6.24
C GLY A 1 9.51 5.39 6.58
N LEU A 2 8.53 4.51 6.32
CA LEU A 2 7.10 4.86 6.40
C LEU A 2 6.66 5.35 7.78
N LYS A 3 7.14 4.70 8.85
CA LYS A 3 6.92 5.14 10.23
C LYS A 3 7.27 6.62 10.46
N ALA A 4 8.45 7.05 10.02
CA ALA A 4 8.90 8.43 10.19
C ALA A 4 8.01 9.42 9.41
N LEU A 5 7.57 9.05 8.21
CA LEU A 5 6.64 9.87 7.43
C LEU A 5 5.28 10.01 8.14
N HIS A 6 4.76 8.90 8.67
CA HIS A 6 3.48 8.86 9.39
C HIS A 6 3.54 9.60 10.73
N GLU A 7 4.66 9.52 11.45
CA GLU A 7 4.90 10.29 12.69
C GLU A 7 4.96 11.80 12.45
N LEU A 8 5.40 12.24 11.27
CA LEU A 8 5.31 13.64 10.83
C LEU A 8 3.89 14.05 10.41
N GLY A 9 2.93 13.12 10.42
CA GLY A 9 1.56 13.35 9.99
C GLY A 9 1.42 13.46 8.47
N TYR A 10 2.26 12.76 7.70
CA TYR A 10 2.18 12.72 6.24
C TYR A 10 1.82 11.31 5.74
N PHE A 11 0.97 11.23 4.72
CA PHE A 11 0.82 10.02 3.90
C PHE A 11 1.61 10.18 2.60
N HIS A 12 1.90 9.06 1.94
CA HIS A 12 2.60 9.02 0.66
C HIS A 12 1.67 9.12 -0.55
N LYS A 13 0.48 8.48 -0.47
CA LYS A 13 -0.51 8.26 -1.55
C LYS A 13 -0.10 7.33 -2.69
N ASP A 14 1.19 7.27 -3.00
CA ASP A 14 1.72 6.44 -4.10
C ASP A 14 2.82 5.47 -3.63
N PHE A 15 2.53 4.76 -2.54
CA PHE A 15 3.52 3.87 -1.92
C PHE A 15 3.52 2.49 -2.59
N HIS A 16 4.50 2.22 -3.45
CA HIS A 16 4.66 0.93 -4.11
C HIS A 16 6.14 0.54 -4.24
N SER A 17 6.43 -0.69 -4.68
CA SER A 17 7.80 -1.21 -4.81
C SER A 17 8.70 -0.34 -5.69
N GLY A 18 8.17 0.17 -6.81
CA GLY A 18 8.88 1.12 -7.69
C GLY A 18 9.34 2.43 -7.02
N ASN A 19 8.75 2.83 -5.89
CA ASN A 19 9.13 4.02 -5.13
C ASN A 19 10.02 3.69 -3.91
N ILE A 20 10.48 2.44 -3.78
CA ILE A 20 11.46 2.01 -2.79
C ILE A 20 12.81 1.80 -3.48
N LEU A 21 13.76 2.67 -3.17
CA LEU A 21 15.10 2.63 -3.74
C LEU A 21 16.02 1.80 -2.86
N LEU A 22 16.87 0.98 -3.50
CA LEU A 22 17.92 0.22 -2.82
C LEU A 22 19.29 0.83 -3.11
N ARG A 23 19.96 1.32 -2.07
CA ARG A 23 21.37 1.71 -2.10
C ARG A 23 22.21 0.45 -1.93
N VAL A 24 22.60 -0.18 -3.03
CA VAL A 24 23.26 -1.50 -3.06
C VAL A 24 24.56 -1.51 -2.23
N SER A 25 25.38 -0.45 -2.33
CA SER A 25 26.64 -0.35 -1.60
C SER A 25 26.48 -0.33 -0.07
N GLU A 26 25.34 0.15 0.42
CA GLU A 26 25.05 0.35 1.84
C GLU A 26 24.04 -0.67 2.38
N GLN A 27 23.44 -1.48 1.50
CA GLN A 27 22.32 -2.37 1.81
C GLN A 27 21.16 -1.64 2.51
N GLN A 28 20.94 -0.37 2.16
CA GLN A 28 19.90 0.48 2.74
C GLN A 28 18.78 0.73 1.75
N THR A 29 17.55 0.75 2.27
CA THR A 29 16.35 1.13 1.50
C THR A 29 15.91 2.55 1.83
N SER A 30 15.35 3.25 0.85
CA SER A 30 14.80 4.59 1.01
C SER A 30 13.47 4.71 0.28
N ILE A 31 12.51 5.38 0.90
CA ILE A 31 11.24 5.74 0.24
C ILE A 31 11.49 7.01 -0.58
N SER A 32 10.93 7.06 -1.78
CA SER A 32 11.13 8.13 -2.75
C SER A 32 9.80 8.54 -3.41
N ASP A 33 9.85 9.57 -4.26
CA ASP A 33 8.70 10.13 -4.97
C ASP A 33 7.57 10.68 -4.07
N PHE A 34 7.90 11.72 -3.31
CA PHE A 34 6.95 12.43 -2.45
C PHE A 34 6.09 13.45 -3.20
N GLY A 35 6.06 13.42 -4.55
CA GLY A 35 5.34 14.42 -5.36
C GLY A 35 3.83 14.46 -5.10
N LEU A 36 3.25 13.34 -4.65
CA LEU A 36 1.83 13.21 -4.29
C LEU A 36 1.57 13.20 -2.77
N SER A 37 2.64 13.25 -1.97
CA SER A 37 2.55 13.19 -0.52
C SER A 37 1.89 14.43 0.06
N GLY A 38 1.28 14.30 1.23
CA GLY A 38 0.61 15.43 1.86
C GLY A 38 0.28 15.23 3.33
N PRO A 39 -0.02 16.32 4.03
CA PRO A 39 -0.39 16.28 5.43
C PRO A 39 -1.73 15.56 5.63
N SER A 40 -1.79 14.67 6.59
CA SER A 40 -3.00 13.89 6.92
C SER A 40 -4.11 14.73 7.57
N ASN A 41 -3.75 15.87 8.17
CA ASN A 41 -4.68 16.77 8.87
C ASN A 41 -5.29 17.89 7.99
N LYS A 42 -4.82 18.04 6.74
CA LYS A 42 -5.30 19.07 5.79
C LYS A 42 -5.72 18.43 4.48
N GLN A 43 -6.65 17.48 4.57
CA GLN A 43 -7.27 16.93 3.37
C GLN A 43 -8.13 18.02 2.73
N LYS A 44 -7.65 18.63 1.64
CA LYS A 44 -8.58 19.14 0.64
C LYS A 44 -9.34 17.92 0.12
N VAL A 45 -10.64 18.05 -0.08
CA VAL A 45 -11.44 17.05 -0.81
C VAL A 45 -10.92 17.04 -2.25
N ASP A 46 -9.84 16.30 -2.45
CA ASP A 46 -9.17 16.16 -3.73
C ASP A 46 -9.73 14.90 -4.36
N ALA A 47 -10.71 15.09 -5.24
CA ALA A 47 -11.50 14.01 -5.84
C ALA A 47 -10.69 13.12 -6.81
N ARG A 48 -9.37 13.34 -6.93
CA ARG A 48 -8.52 12.60 -7.85
C ARG A 48 -7.84 11.42 -7.15
N ILE A 49 -8.27 10.22 -7.52
CA ILE A 49 -7.56 8.98 -7.22
C ILE A 49 -6.20 9.02 -7.94
N CYS A 50 -5.12 8.73 -7.23
CA CYS A 50 -3.76 8.75 -7.75
C CYS A 50 -2.93 7.52 -7.30
N GLY A 51 -1.83 7.27 -7.99
CA GLY A 51 -0.95 6.15 -7.73
C GLY A 51 -1.28 4.87 -8.51
N VAL A 52 -0.56 3.80 -8.18
CA VAL A 52 -0.58 2.55 -8.98
C VAL A 52 -1.68 1.59 -8.50
N LEU A 53 -2.64 1.29 -9.38
CA LEU A 53 -3.94 0.66 -9.05
C LEU A 53 -3.90 -0.51 -8.04
N PRO A 54 -3.06 -1.56 -8.18
CA PRO A 54 -3.00 -2.65 -7.20
C PRO A 54 -2.69 -2.24 -5.76
N TYR A 55 -1.98 -1.12 -5.58
CA TYR A 55 -1.52 -0.62 -4.29
C TYR A 55 -2.51 0.37 -3.67
N ILE A 56 -3.54 0.80 -4.40
CA ILE A 56 -4.55 1.75 -3.91
C ILE A 56 -5.53 1.02 -3.00
N ALA A 57 -5.76 1.59 -1.81
CA ALA A 57 -6.64 1.02 -0.81
C ALA A 57 -8.12 1.03 -1.26
N PRO A 58 -8.94 0.04 -0.86
CA PRO A 58 -10.32 -0.10 -1.32
C PRO A 58 -11.21 1.10 -0.98
N GLU A 59 -11.01 1.73 0.19
CA GLU A 59 -11.75 2.95 0.57
C GLU A 59 -11.46 4.12 -0.38
N VAL A 60 -10.20 4.24 -0.82
CA VAL A 60 -9.78 5.27 -1.77
C VAL A 60 -10.35 4.99 -3.16
N LEU A 61 -10.35 3.73 -3.60
CA LEU A 61 -10.99 3.32 -4.85
C LEU A 61 -12.51 3.57 -4.84
N ASN A 62 -13.15 3.55 -3.66
CA ASN A 62 -14.55 3.91 -3.45
C ASN A 62 -14.79 5.42 -3.30
N GLY A 63 -13.76 6.26 -3.49
CA GLY A 63 -13.86 7.71 -3.46
C GLY A 63 -13.68 8.35 -2.09
N GLU A 64 -13.28 7.60 -1.07
CA GLU A 64 -12.85 8.18 0.20
C GLU A 64 -11.45 8.79 0.09
N SER A 65 -11.11 9.70 1.02
CA SER A 65 -9.80 10.33 1.05
C SER A 65 -8.68 9.37 1.45
N TYR A 66 -7.47 9.64 0.97
CA TYR A 66 -6.25 8.98 1.46
C TYR A 66 -6.02 9.24 2.95
N THR A 67 -5.52 8.22 3.65
CA THR A 67 -5.19 8.26 5.07
C THR A 67 -3.81 7.65 5.31
N LEU A 68 -3.29 7.75 6.54
CA LEU A 68 -2.09 6.98 6.89
C LEU A 68 -2.34 5.48 6.69
N SER A 69 -3.56 5.02 7.00
CA SER A 69 -4.00 3.63 6.84
C SER A 69 -4.07 3.17 5.38
N SER A 70 -4.22 4.08 4.40
CA SER A 70 -4.15 3.70 2.99
C SER A 70 -2.73 3.34 2.56
N ASP A 71 -1.69 4.00 3.09
CA ASP A 71 -0.30 3.58 2.82
C ASP A 71 0.00 2.22 3.46
N ILE A 72 -0.64 1.89 4.59
CA ILE A 72 -0.50 0.57 5.24
C ILE A 72 -1.09 -0.53 4.35
N TYR A 73 -2.20 -0.26 3.68
CA TYR A 73 -2.74 -1.19 2.68
C TYR A 73 -1.70 -1.45 1.59
N SER A 74 -1.10 -0.39 1.04
CA SER A 74 -0.08 -0.50 0.01
C SER A 74 1.16 -1.27 0.50
N PHE A 75 1.56 -1.08 1.77
CA PHE A 75 2.61 -1.88 2.40
C PHE A 75 2.28 -3.38 2.41
N GLY A 76 1.03 -3.75 2.71
CA GLY A 76 0.58 -5.14 2.65
C GLY A 76 0.62 -5.75 1.23
N VAL A 77 0.36 -4.93 0.20
CA VAL A 77 0.51 -5.34 -1.20
C VAL A 77 1.99 -5.57 -1.55
N ILE A 78 2.88 -4.67 -1.12
CA ILE A 78 4.35 -4.83 -1.28
C ILE A 78 4.83 -6.11 -0.59
N MET A 79 4.29 -6.46 0.58
CA MET A 79 4.63 -7.72 1.26
C MET A 79 4.28 -8.94 0.38
N ALA A 80 3.10 -8.95 -0.24
CA ALA A 80 2.70 -10.03 -1.15
C ALA A 80 3.57 -10.09 -2.42
N GLU A 81 3.94 -8.93 -2.97
CA GLU A 81 4.87 -8.82 -4.11
C GLU A 81 6.26 -9.39 -3.77
N LEU A 82 6.83 -9.01 -2.62
CA LEU A 82 8.12 -9.54 -2.16
C LEU A 82 8.07 -11.06 -1.94
N SER A 83 6.96 -11.54 -1.40
CA SER A 83 6.72 -12.97 -1.16
C SER A 83 6.60 -13.77 -2.47
N SER A 84 5.90 -13.24 -3.47
CA SER A 84 5.64 -13.94 -4.73
C SER A 84 6.73 -13.75 -5.77
N GLY A 85 7.54 -12.69 -5.65
CA GLY A 85 8.51 -12.27 -6.66
C GLY A 85 7.85 -11.76 -7.95
N LYS A 86 6.56 -11.43 -7.91
CA LYS A 86 5.77 -11.01 -9.07
C LYS A 86 5.03 -9.71 -8.77
N PRO A 87 4.84 -8.84 -9.77
CA PRO A 87 3.94 -7.69 -9.64
C PRO A 87 2.55 -8.13 -9.14
N PRO A 88 1.90 -7.35 -8.26
CA PRO A 88 0.57 -7.68 -7.78
C PRO A 88 -0.42 -7.71 -8.95
N PHE A 89 -1.19 -8.79 -9.05
CA PHE A 89 -2.14 -9.03 -10.14
C PHE A 89 -1.51 -9.03 -11.55
N TYR A 90 -0.27 -9.51 -11.69
CA TYR A 90 0.45 -9.61 -12.98
C TYR A 90 -0.32 -10.32 -14.11
N ASP A 91 -1.32 -11.14 -13.78
CA ASP A 91 -2.19 -11.87 -14.70
C ASP A 91 -3.48 -11.12 -15.08
N LYS A 92 -3.69 -9.90 -14.56
CA LYS A 92 -4.92 -9.12 -14.74
C LYS A 92 -4.65 -7.77 -15.37
N LYS A 93 -5.65 -7.24 -16.09
CA LYS A 93 -5.62 -5.86 -16.55
C LYS A 93 -5.82 -4.93 -15.36
N HIS A 94 -5.04 -3.85 -15.30
CA HIS A 94 -5.16 -2.82 -14.27
C HIS A 94 -6.22 -1.79 -14.69
N ASP A 95 -7.48 -2.23 -14.67
CA ASP A 95 -8.64 -1.43 -15.09
C ASP A 95 -9.73 -1.38 -14.00
N LEU A 96 -10.88 -0.80 -14.34
CA LEU A 96 -12.02 -0.68 -13.43
C LEU A 96 -12.50 -2.04 -12.89
N SER A 97 -12.35 -3.13 -13.66
CA SER A 97 -12.73 -4.46 -13.18
C SER A 97 -11.83 -4.92 -12.03
N LEU A 98 -10.53 -4.63 -12.11
CA LEU A 98 -9.61 -4.94 -11.01
C LEU A 98 -9.89 -4.05 -9.79
N ALA A 99 -10.18 -2.76 -10.00
CA ALA A 99 -10.56 -1.84 -8.93
C ALA A 99 -11.77 -2.35 -8.14
N LEU A 100 -12.85 -2.72 -8.85
CA LEU A 100 -14.07 -3.28 -8.26
C LEU A 100 -13.79 -4.60 -7.52
N ALA A 101 -12.95 -5.47 -8.08
CA ALA A 101 -12.58 -6.72 -7.42
C ALA A 101 -11.82 -6.46 -6.10
N ILE A 102 -10.90 -5.49 -6.06
CA ILE A 102 -10.18 -5.08 -4.84
C ILE A 102 -11.15 -4.55 -3.78
N CYS A 103 -12.10 -3.69 -4.17
CA CYS A 103 -13.18 -3.22 -3.29
C CYS A 103 -14.01 -4.38 -2.73
N ASN A 104 -14.22 -5.42 -3.52
CA ASN A 104 -14.94 -6.65 -3.12
C ASN A 104 -14.06 -7.67 -2.37
N GLY A 105 -12.85 -7.30 -1.95
CA GLY A 105 -12.01 -8.14 -1.09
C GLY A 105 -10.95 -8.96 -1.82
N LEU A 106 -10.76 -8.78 -3.13
CA LEU A 106 -9.64 -9.40 -3.85
C LEU A 106 -8.31 -8.90 -3.28
N ARG A 107 -7.36 -9.82 -3.06
CA ARG A 107 -6.01 -9.52 -2.56
C ARG A 107 -4.95 -10.24 -3.42
N PRO A 108 -3.72 -9.71 -3.50
CA PRO A 108 -2.63 -10.36 -4.23
C PRO A 108 -2.27 -11.72 -3.61
N GLU A 109 -1.79 -12.63 -4.46
CA GLU A 109 -1.34 -13.95 -4.03
C GLU A 109 0.08 -13.92 -3.44
N PHE A 110 0.35 -14.86 -2.53
CA PHE A 110 1.67 -15.05 -1.93
C PHE A 110 2.42 -16.19 -2.61
N GLY A 111 3.76 -16.12 -2.59
CA GLY A 111 4.60 -17.21 -3.09
C GLY A 111 4.46 -18.51 -2.28
N LYS A 112 4.76 -19.64 -2.93
CA LYS A 112 4.80 -20.96 -2.27
C LYS A 112 5.81 -20.94 -1.13
N GLY A 113 5.45 -21.53 0.01
CA GLY A 113 6.32 -21.59 1.19
C GLY A 113 6.35 -20.32 2.05
N THR A 114 5.61 -19.27 1.68
CA THR A 114 5.53 -18.04 2.51
C THR A 114 5.01 -18.37 3.92
N PRO A 115 5.73 -17.97 4.98
CA PRO A 115 5.33 -18.23 6.36
C PRO A 115 3.94 -17.69 6.69
N GLU A 116 3.16 -18.44 7.45
CA GLU A 116 1.78 -18.06 7.78
C GLU A 116 1.70 -16.78 8.61
N ILE A 117 2.69 -16.55 9.49
CA ILE A 117 2.78 -15.30 10.25
C ILE A 117 2.95 -14.07 9.34
N TYR A 118 3.69 -14.22 8.22
CA TYR A 118 3.90 -13.16 7.26
C TYR A 118 2.61 -12.86 6.47
N LYS A 119 1.90 -13.90 6.03
CA LYS A 119 0.61 -13.75 5.36
C LYS A 119 -0.43 -13.10 6.26
N LYS A 120 -0.51 -13.53 7.53
CA LYS A 120 -1.42 -12.95 8.53
C LYS A 120 -1.17 -11.46 8.71
N LEU A 121 0.10 -11.05 8.81
CA LEU A 121 0.46 -9.64 8.91
C LEU A 121 0.07 -8.86 7.64
N ALA A 122 0.42 -9.37 6.46
CA ALA A 122 0.08 -8.74 5.18
C ALA A 122 -1.44 -8.61 4.97
N TYR A 123 -2.23 -9.64 5.31
CA TYR A 123 -3.69 -9.56 5.28
C TYR A 123 -4.25 -8.57 6.31
N LYS A 124 -3.63 -8.45 7.49
CA LYS A 124 -3.99 -7.43 8.48
C LYS A 124 -3.74 -6.01 7.94
N CYS A 125 -2.62 -5.80 7.25
CA CYS A 125 -2.33 -4.55 6.54
C CYS A 125 -3.35 -4.28 5.43
N MET A 126 -3.80 -5.31 4.69
CA MET A 126 -4.76 -5.18 3.61
C MET A 126 -6.24 -5.34 4.04
N ASN A 127 -6.55 -5.16 5.33
CA ASN A 127 -7.93 -5.29 5.81
C ASN A 127 -8.85 -4.29 5.08
N ALA A 128 -10.07 -4.73 4.72
CA ALA A 128 -11.05 -3.87 4.05
C ALA A 128 -11.45 -2.67 4.92
N ASN A 129 -11.57 -2.87 6.24
CA ASN A 129 -11.77 -1.79 7.19
C ASN A 129 -10.41 -1.15 7.53
N SER A 130 -10.22 0.10 7.11
CA SER A 130 -8.98 0.86 7.33
C SER A 130 -8.62 1.02 8.81
N ASN A 131 -9.60 1.03 9.72
CA ASN A 131 -9.39 1.12 11.17
C ASN A 131 -8.88 -0.18 11.81
N GLN A 132 -8.96 -1.31 11.09
CA GLN A 132 -8.45 -2.61 11.56
C GLN A 132 -7.01 -2.87 11.10
N ARG A 133 -6.43 -1.96 10.31
CA ARG A 133 -5.04 -2.05 9.87
C ARG A 133 -4.12 -1.56 11.01
N PRO A 134 -2.93 -2.17 11.17
CA PRO A 134 -1.95 -1.65 12.10
C PRO A 134 -1.45 -0.27 11.67
N THR A 135 -0.92 0.51 12.61
CA THR A 135 -0.15 1.70 12.28
C THR A 135 1.27 1.33 11.86
N ALA A 136 1.99 2.23 11.18
CA ALA A 136 3.39 2.00 10.84
C ALA A 136 4.31 1.82 12.07
N SER A 137 3.87 2.21 13.27
CA SER A 137 4.60 2.00 14.53
C SER A 137 4.35 0.63 15.16
N GLU A 138 3.31 -0.09 14.74
CA GLU A 138 2.94 -1.44 15.20
C GLU A 138 3.47 -2.54 14.27
N LEU A 139 4.07 -2.16 13.14
CA LEU A 139 4.76 -3.03 12.18
C LEU A 139 6.24 -3.18 12.54
#